data_AF-A0A1F6U1X8-F1
#
_entry.id   AF-A0A1F6U1X8-F1
#
_cell.length_a   1.000
_cell.length_b   1.000
_cell.length_c   1.000
_cell.angle_alpha   90.00
_cell.angle_beta   90.00
_cell.angle_gamma   90.00
#
_symmetry.space_group_name_H-M   'P 1'
#
loop_
_entity.id
_entity.type
_entity.pdbx_description
1 polymer ?
#
loop_
_entity_poly.entity_id
_entity_poly.type
_entity_poly.pdbx_seq_one_letter_code
_entity_poly.pdbx_strand_id
1 'polypeptide(L)'
;MLSFLYRLVEHYHREHGLHPNLLYLNQWHYQKLLECIPEMESQEEVSRFLMMQIIVSPEAVHPHVAWLPGNVSAGHARQRERIL
;
A
#
# COMPACT_ATOMS: atom_id res chain seq x y z
N MET A 1 -13.19 -1.47 -5.17
CA MET A 1 -12.19 -1.06 -4.17
C MET A 1 -10.86 -0.68 -4.83
N LEU A 2 -10.30 -1.52 -5.70
CA LEU A 2 -8.96 -1.29 -6.27
C LEU A 2 -8.78 0.08 -6.98
N SER A 3 -9.76 0.50 -7.79
CA SER A 3 -9.74 1.83 -8.44
C SER A 3 -9.73 3.00 -7.45
N PHE A 4 -10.36 2.85 -6.28
CA PHE A 4 -10.32 3.83 -5.21
C PHE A 4 -8.91 3.92 -4.60
N LEU A 5 -8.25 2.77 -4.37
CA LEU A 5 -6.87 2.75 -3.86
C LEU A 5 -5.89 3.42 -4.84
N TYR A 6 -6.03 3.21 -6.15
CA TYR A 6 -5.16 3.91 -7.12
C TYR A 6 -5.33 5.42 -7.06
N ARG A 7 -6.55 5.92 -6.92
CA ARG A 7 -6.81 7.36 -6.75
C ARG A 7 -6.21 7.89 -5.46
N LEU A 8 -6.29 7.12 -4.39
CA LEU A 8 -5.72 7.46 -3.09
C LEU A 8 -4.18 7.56 -3.15
N VAL A 9 -3.54 6.62 -3.83
CA VAL A 9 -2.08 6.64 -4.09
C VAL A 9 -1.69 7.84 -4.95
N GLU A 10 -2.43 8.10 -6.04
CA GLU A 10 -2.17 9.23 -6.92
C GLU A 10 -2.32 10.57 -6.18
N HIS A 11 -3.37 10.72 -5.37
CA HIS A 11 -3.59 11.90 -4.55
C HIS A 11 -2.42 12.13 -3.59
N TYR A 12 -2.03 11.08 -2.85
CA TYR A 12 -0.92 11.15 -1.91
C TYR A 12 0.39 11.55 -2.61
N HIS A 13 0.66 10.99 -3.79
CA HIS A 13 1.85 11.34 -4.57
C HIS A 13 1.83 12.81 -5.03
N ARG A 14 0.68 13.31 -5.49
CA ARG A 14 0.54 14.71 -5.89
C ARG A 14 0.72 15.68 -4.72
N GLU A 15 0.25 15.32 -3.52
CA GLU A 15 0.34 16.16 -2.34
C GLU A 15 1.73 16.14 -1.67
N HIS A 16 2.38 14.98 -1.64
CA HIS A 16 3.61 14.78 -0.85
C HIS A 16 4.87 14.54 -1.69
N GLY A 17 4.74 14.32 -3.00
CA GLY A 17 5.86 13.98 -3.89
C GLY A 17 6.46 12.59 -3.67
N LEU A 18 5.83 11.75 -2.85
CA LEU A 18 6.30 10.42 -2.47
C LEU A 18 5.28 9.34 -2.85
N HIS A 19 5.76 8.14 -3.18
CA HIS A 19 4.88 6.99 -3.32
C HIS A 19 4.63 6.38 -1.94
N PRO A 20 3.37 6.20 -1.52
CA PRO A 20 3.10 5.51 -0.26
C PRO A 20 3.54 4.05 -0.33
N ASN A 21 3.91 3.50 0.81
CA ASN A 21 4.36 2.11 0.96
C ASN A 21 3.58 1.36 2.05
N LEU A 22 2.53 1.97 2.58
CA LEU A 22 1.71 1.45 3.66
C LEU A 22 0.23 1.75 3.39
N LEU A 23 -0.60 0.74 3.55
CA LEU A 23 -2.04 0.79 3.41
C LEU A 23 -2.69 0.38 4.73
N TYR A 24 -3.47 1.29 5.31
CA TYR A 24 -4.34 1.02 6.45
C TYR A 24 -5.77 0.87 5.99
N LEU A 25 -6.45 -0.17 6.47
CA LEU A 25 -7.85 -0.41 6.20
C LEU A 25 -8.44 -1.35 7.27
N ASN A 26 -9.75 -1.40 7.37
CA ASN A 26 -10.42 -2.37 8.26
C ASN A 26 -10.72 -3.69 7.53
N GLN A 27 -11.18 -4.69 8.28
CA GLN A 27 -11.48 -6.02 7.75
C GLN A 27 -12.51 -5.98 6.60
N TRP A 28 -13.53 -5.14 6.69
CA TRP A 28 -14.56 -5.04 5.65
C TRP A 28 -13.98 -4.52 4.33
N HIS A 29 -13.18 -3.46 4.39
CA HIS A 29 -12.47 -2.92 3.23
C HIS A 29 -11.47 -3.92 2.65
N TYR A 30 -10.82 -4.72 3.50
CA TYR A 30 -9.91 -5.77 3.05
C TYR A 30 -10.63 -6.84 2.23
N GLN A 31 -11.79 -7.30 2.70
CA GLN A 31 -12.61 -8.25 1.93
C GLN A 31 -13.05 -7.66 0.58
N LYS A 32 -13.46 -6.38 0.56
CA LYS A 32 -13.79 -5.68 -0.70
C LYS A 32 -12.60 -5.50 -1.63
N LEU A 33 -11.38 -5.44 -1.09
CA LEU A 33 -10.17 -5.48 -1.89
C LEU A 33 -9.98 -6.86 -2.50
N LEU A 34 -10.06 -7.95 -1.71
CA LEU A 34 -9.93 -9.33 -2.20
C LEU A 34 -10.94 -9.67 -3.31
N GLU A 35 -12.20 -9.19 -3.19
CA GLU A 35 -13.21 -9.33 -4.26
C GLU A 35 -12.77 -8.71 -5.60
N CYS A 36 -11.87 -7.72 -5.59
CA CYS A 36 -11.35 -7.08 -6.81
C CYS A 36 -10.13 -7.79 -7.41
N ILE A 37 -9.49 -8.70 -6.67
CA ILE A 37 -8.24 -9.40 -7.03
C ILE A 37 -8.35 -10.87 -6.59
N PRO A 38 -9.29 -11.64 -7.18
CA PRO A 38 -9.62 -12.99 -6.73
C PRO A 38 -8.47 -14.00 -6.91
N GLU A 39 -7.44 -13.67 -7.71
CA GLU A 39 -6.28 -14.51 -7.93
C GLU A 39 -5.27 -14.51 -6.76
N MET A 40 -5.45 -13.62 -5.78
CA MET A 40 -4.55 -13.52 -4.62
C MET A 40 -5.13 -14.24 -3.42
N GLU A 41 -4.40 -15.24 -2.92
CA GLU A 41 -4.86 -16.16 -1.88
C GLU A 41 -4.35 -15.77 -0.48
N SER A 42 -3.37 -14.85 -0.40
CA SER A 42 -2.73 -14.43 0.85
C SER A 42 -2.51 -12.93 0.95
N GLN A 43 -2.46 -12.40 2.18
CA GLN A 43 -2.17 -10.99 2.43
C GLN A 43 -0.77 -10.59 1.95
N GLU A 44 0.18 -11.52 1.96
CA GLU A 44 1.52 -11.35 1.42
C GLU A 44 1.51 -11.12 -0.10
N GLU A 45 0.66 -11.84 -0.84
CA GLU A 45 0.49 -11.63 -2.28
C GLU A 45 -0.14 -10.27 -2.59
N VAL A 46 -1.19 -9.89 -1.86
CA VAL A 46 -1.82 -8.58 -2.00
C VAL A 46 -0.82 -7.45 -1.70
N SER A 47 -0.04 -7.60 -0.63
CA SER A 47 1.00 -6.66 -0.22
C SER A 47 2.07 -6.49 -1.31
N ARG A 48 2.54 -7.60 -1.90
CA ARG A 48 3.50 -7.58 -3.01
C ARG A 48 2.92 -6.94 -4.26
N PHE A 49 1.69 -7.29 -4.62
CA PHE A 49 1.00 -6.74 -5.79
C PHE A 49 0.82 -5.22 -5.68
N LEU A 50 0.43 -4.75 -4.50
CA LEU A 50 0.25 -3.32 -4.24
C LEU A 50 1.56 -2.58 -3.97
N MET A 51 2.69 -3.29 -3.79
CA MET A 51 3.96 -2.75 -3.31
C MET A 51 3.81 -1.95 -2.00
N MET A 52 2.87 -2.36 -1.16
CA MET A 52 2.54 -1.69 0.10
C MET A 52 2.38 -2.72 1.21
N GLN A 53 2.95 -2.43 2.38
CA GLN A 53 2.59 -3.14 3.60
C GLN A 53 1.10 -2.90 3.90
N ILE A 54 0.39 -3.93 4.34
CA ILE A 54 -1.06 -3.85 4.66
C ILE A 54 -1.23 -4.01 6.16
N ILE A 55 -1.87 -3.02 6.80
CA ILE A 55 -2.28 -3.09 8.19
C ILE A 55 -3.80 -3.12 8.24
N VAL A 56 -4.34 -4.24 8.73
CA VAL A 56 -5.77 -4.39 8.99
C VAL A 56 -6.06 -4.00 10.42
N SER A 57 -6.81 -2.92 10.63
CA SER A 57 -7.12 -2.39 11.95
C SER A 57 -8.59 -1.91 12.02
N PRO A 58 -9.32 -2.21 13.10
CA PRO A 58 -10.71 -1.74 13.26
C PRO A 58 -10.81 -0.21 13.39
N GLU A 59 -9.73 0.46 13.80
CA GLU A 59 -9.64 1.92 13.91
C GLU A 59 -9.56 2.62 12.54
N ALA A 60 -9.21 1.89 11.47
CA ALA A 60 -9.17 2.41 10.10
C ALA A 60 -10.59 2.49 9.50
N VAL A 61 -11.36 3.49 9.93
CA VAL A 61 -12.73 3.77 9.46
C VAL A 61 -12.79 3.93 7.94
N HIS A 62 -11.76 4.53 7.34
CA HIS A 62 -11.59 4.67 5.90
C HIS A 62 -10.20 4.18 5.45
N PRO A 63 -10.09 3.57 4.25
CA PRO A 63 -8.79 3.22 3.72
C PRO A 63 -7.94 4.48 3.52
N HIS A 64 -6.72 4.46 4.02
CA HIS A 64 -5.76 5.55 3.84
C HIS A 64 -4.36 4.98 3.60
N VAL A 65 -3.55 5.76 2.92
CA VAL A 65 -2.16 5.40 2.60
C VAL A 65 -1.20 6.28 3.39
N ALA A 66 -0.03 5.74 3.68
CA ALA A 66 1.04 6.44 4.34
C ALA A 66 2.39 6.05 3.74
N TRP A 67 3.39 6.85 4.04
CA TRP A 67 4.78 6.52 3.78
C TRP A 67 5.51 6.34 5.11
N LEU A 68 6.18 5.20 5.27
CA LEU A 68 7.09 4.96 6.38
C LEU A 68 8.54 4.96 5.90
N PRO A 69 9.42 5.81 6.48
CA PRO A 69 10.85 5.72 6.24
C PRO A 69 11.38 4.39 6.78
N GLY A 70 11.92 3.55 5.88
CA GLY A 70 12.73 2.39 6.29
C GLY A 70 12.02 1.04 6.37
N ASN A 71 10.83 0.84 5.79
CA ASN A 71 10.15 -0.46 5.81
C ASN A 71 9.73 -1.02 4.43
N VAL A 72 10.25 -0.50 3.32
CA VAL A 72 10.29 -1.29 2.06
C VAL A 72 11.45 -2.30 2.19
N SER A 73 11.26 -3.24 3.12
CA SER A 73 12.17 -4.27 3.65
C SER A 73 13.52 -4.36 2.93
N ALA A 74 14.62 -3.82 3.48
CA ALA A 74 16.04 -4.22 3.27
C ALA A 74 16.50 -4.78 1.90
N GLY A 75 15.80 -4.51 0.79
CA GLY A 75 15.83 -5.37 -0.38
C GLY A 75 15.58 -4.65 -1.71
N HIS A 76 14.99 -3.45 -1.72
CA HIS A 76 14.79 -2.71 -2.98
C HIS A 76 15.14 -1.22 -2.94
N ALA A 77 15.68 -0.71 -1.83
CA ALA A 77 16.12 0.70 -1.71
C ALA A 77 17.65 0.87 -1.60
N ARG A 78 18.45 -0.10 -2.11
CA ARG A 78 19.89 0.08 -2.35
C ARG A 78 20.23 0.13 -3.84
N GLN A 79 19.58 1.00 -4.58
CA GLN A 79 20.07 1.42 -5.89
C GLN A 79 19.34 2.73 -6.23
N ARG A 80 19.87 3.90 -5.87
CA ARG A 80 20.45 4.80 -6.88
C ARG A 80 20.97 6.13 -6.31
N GLU A 81 21.64 6.13 -5.16
CA GLU A 81 22.40 7.32 -4.73
C GLU A 81 23.79 6.92 -4.22
N ARG A 82 24.56 6.31 -5.12
CA ARG A 82 26.02 6.45 -5.18
C ARG A 82 26.33 6.85 -6.61
N ILE A 83 27.22 7.83 -6.78
CA ILE A 83 27.63 8.47 -8.04
C ILE A 83 26.59 9.55 -8.42
N LEU A 84 26.78 10.84 -8.12
CA LEU A 84 27.94 11.71 -8.40
C LEU A 84 28.22 12.71 -7.28
#